data_AF-A0A3D4LNY2-F1
#
_entry.id   AF-A0A3D4LNY2-F1
#
_cell.length_a   1.000
_cell.length_b   1.000
_cell.length_c   1.000
_cell.angle_alpha   90.00
_cell.angle_beta   90.00
_cell.angle_gamma   90.00
#
_symmetry.space_group_name_H-M   'P 1'
#
loop_
_entity.id
_entity.type
_entity.pdbx_description
1 polymer ?
#
loop_
_entity_poly.entity_id
_entity_poly.type
_entity_poly.pdbx_seq_one_letter_code
_entity_poly.pdbx_strand_id
1 'polypeptide(L)'
;ALKGLGSDMLMNTVVEYLPNALDANSLKGSPAEPLSAFVFKTIVDPFVGKISLYKVMSGKMKKDTDVYNADSSESERIGSVFSLRGKEQIEVSEVEAGDIGATSKLQHFKTGDTISLKSNPVVYDRIDFPKPCYFMAITGKTKDSDEKIGTGLQRLNEEDPT
;
A
#
# COMPACT_ATOMS: atom_id res chain seq x y z
N ALA A 1 -1.14 24.82 -13.57
CA ALA A 1 0.06 24.13 -13.04
C ALA A 1 1.35 24.86 -13.37
N LEU A 2 1.86 24.81 -14.61
CA LEU A 2 3.19 25.36 -14.97
C LEU A 2 3.41 26.85 -14.68
N LYS A 3 2.33 27.66 -14.70
CA LYS A 3 2.37 29.10 -14.39
C LYS A 3 1.88 29.43 -12.97
N GLY A 4 1.58 28.43 -12.13
CA GLY A 4 1.03 28.62 -10.78
C GLY A 4 -0.40 29.17 -10.71
N LEU A 5 -1.02 29.52 -11.85
CA LEU A 5 -2.38 30.06 -11.87
C LEU A 5 -3.43 28.95 -11.67
N GLY A 6 -4.36 29.18 -10.74
CA GLY A 6 -5.55 28.34 -10.52
C GLY A 6 -5.34 27.08 -9.68
N SER A 7 -4.13 26.81 -9.17
CA SER A 7 -3.88 25.66 -8.28
C SER A 7 -4.68 25.77 -6.99
N ASP A 8 -4.70 26.95 -6.37
CA ASP A 8 -5.34 27.14 -5.06
C ASP A 8 -6.85 26.95 -5.17
N MET A 9 -7.45 27.47 -6.25
CA MET A 9 -8.87 27.28 -6.55
C MET A 9 -9.20 25.80 -6.78
N LEU A 10 -8.36 25.07 -7.51
CA LEU A 10 -8.54 23.63 -7.70
C LEU A 10 -8.45 22.86 -6.37
N MET A 11 -7.47 23.17 -5.52
CA MET A 11 -7.32 22.53 -4.21
C MET A 11 -8.51 22.82 -3.29
N ASN A 12 -9.01 24.06 -3.29
CA ASN A 12 -10.23 24.42 -2.55
C ASN A 12 -11.45 23.66 -3.07
N THR A 13 -11.58 23.53 -4.40
CA THR A 13 -12.67 22.76 -5.02
C THR A 13 -12.62 21.29 -4.60
N VAL A 14 -11.41 20.71 -4.50
CA VAL A 14 -11.22 19.35 -4.01
C VAL A 14 -11.72 19.20 -2.57
N VAL A 15 -11.38 20.13 -1.69
CA VAL A 15 -11.83 20.12 -0.29
C VAL A 15 -13.34 20.29 -0.17
N GLU A 16 -13.93 21.12 -1.02
CA GLU A 16 -15.35 21.47 -0.94
C GLU A 16 -16.28 20.40 -1.53
N TYR A 17 -15.85 19.72 -2.60
CA TYR A 17 -16.75 18.88 -3.40
C TYR A 17 -16.37 17.40 -3.46
N LEU A 18 -15.15 16.98 -3.12
CA LEU A 18 -14.81 15.55 -3.09
C LEU A 18 -15.25 14.92 -1.77
N PRO A 19 -15.66 13.64 -1.79
CA PRO A 19 -16.08 12.94 -0.59
C PRO A 19 -14.93 12.79 0.39
N ASN A 20 -15.22 12.96 1.67
CA ASN A 20 -14.31 12.53 2.72
C ASN A 20 -14.46 11.02 2.98
N ALA A 21 -13.63 10.48 3.88
CA ALA A 21 -13.67 9.06 4.22
C ALA A 21 -15.04 8.61 4.78
N LEU A 22 -15.78 9.46 5.49
CA LEU A 22 -17.09 9.16 6.06
C LEU A 22 -18.21 9.18 5.01
N ASP A 23 -18.07 10.00 3.96
CA ASP A 23 -19.06 10.12 2.88
C ASP A 23 -19.01 8.92 1.92
N ALA A 24 -17.83 8.31 1.78
CA ALA A 24 -17.67 7.11 0.98
C ALA A 24 -18.35 5.93 1.69
N ASN A 25 -19.48 5.45 1.15
CA ASN A 25 -20.21 4.27 1.65
C ASN A 25 -19.35 3.01 1.89
N SER A 26 -18.14 2.95 1.32
CA SER A 26 -17.14 1.89 1.46
C SER A 26 -16.27 2.00 2.72
N LEU A 27 -16.17 3.18 3.34
CA LEU A 27 -15.39 3.46 4.56
C LEU A 27 -16.36 3.66 5.73
N LYS A 28 -17.17 2.62 6.02
CA LYS A 28 -18.01 2.59 7.23
C LYS A 28 -17.21 2.33 8.52
N GLY A 29 -15.93 2.01 8.39
CA GLY A 29 -15.12 1.57 9.52
C GLY A 29 -14.82 2.70 10.48
N SER A 30 -15.21 2.52 11.73
CA SER A 30 -14.83 3.42 12.83
C SER A 30 -13.41 3.10 13.35
N PRO A 31 -12.67 4.07 13.91
CA PRO A 31 -11.45 3.79 14.67
C PRO A 31 -11.66 2.87 15.89
N ALA A 32 -12.91 2.69 16.34
CA ALA A 32 -13.27 1.79 17.44
C ALA A 32 -13.47 0.32 17.00
N GLU A 33 -13.54 0.06 15.69
CA GLU A 33 -13.69 -1.29 15.15
C GLU A 33 -12.36 -2.05 15.13
N PRO A 34 -12.39 -3.39 14.94
CA PRO A 34 -11.17 -4.16 14.71
C PRO A 34 -10.38 -3.62 13.52
N LEU A 35 -9.04 -3.71 13.60
CA LEU A 35 -8.16 -3.28 12.52
C LEU A 35 -8.46 -4.04 11.22
N SER A 36 -8.70 -3.31 10.16
CA SER A 36 -8.59 -3.80 8.79
C SER A 36 -7.97 -2.74 7.89
N ALA A 37 -7.10 -3.16 6.96
CA ALA A 37 -6.46 -2.27 6.01
C ALA A 37 -6.20 -3.00 4.68
N PHE A 38 -6.09 -2.24 3.60
CA PHE A 38 -5.83 -2.76 2.26
C PHE A 38 -4.49 -2.24 1.75
N VAL A 39 -3.59 -3.14 1.37
CA VAL A 39 -2.27 -2.80 0.81
C VAL A 39 -2.45 -2.50 -0.68
N PHE A 40 -2.43 -1.22 -1.05
CA PHE A 40 -2.68 -0.84 -2.45
C PHE A 40 -1.41 -0.60 -3.26
N LYS A 41 -0.24 -0.49 -2.61
CA LYS A 41 1.04 -0.30 -3.29
C LYS A 41 2.21 -0.79 -2.45
N THR A 42 3.17 -1.40 -3.11
CA THR A 42 4.47 -1.75 -2.54
C THR A 42 5.56 -1.01 -3.31
N ILE A 43 6.51 -0.43 -2.59
CA ILE A 43 7.71 0.20 -3.14
C ILE A 43 8.89 -0.64 -2.68
N VAL A 44 9.73 -1.08 -3.60
CA VAL A 44 10.92 -1.90 -3.34
C VAL A 44 12.15 -1.02 -3.54
N ASP A 45 12.59 -0.37 -2.47
CA ASP A 45 13.80 0.45 -2.49
C ASP A 45 15.07 -0.38 -2.23
N PRO A 46 16.17 -0.18 -2.98
CA PRO A 46 17.41 -0.93 -2.79
C PRO A 46 18.09 -0.74 -1.42
N PHE A 47 17.82 0.36 -0.73
CA PHE A 47 18.47 0.73 0.53
C PHE A 47 17.52 0.55 1.72
N VAL A 48 16.26 0.97 1.57
CA VAL A 48 15.25 0.93 2.64
C VAL A 48 14.50 -0.40 2.68
N GLY A 49 14.51 -1.15 1.57
CA GLY A 49 13.78 -2.40 1.41
C GLY A 49 12.33 -2.17 0.99
N LYS A 50 11.46 -3.13 1.32
CA LYS A 50 10.03 -3.08 0.97
C LYS A 50 9.30 -2.08 1.87
N ILE A 51 8.59 -1.15 1.25
CA ILE A 51 7.69 -0.20 1.90
C ILE A 51 6.29 -0.48 1.36
N SER A 52 5.39 -0.93 2.23
CA SER A 52 4.01 -1.25 1.86
C SER A 52 3.11 -0.11 2.30
N LEU A 53 2.41 0.49 1.33
CA LEU A 53 1.42 1.53 1.55
C LEU A 53 0.05 0.87 1.67
N TYR A 54 -0.70 1.27 2.69
CA TYR A 54 -2.01 0.74 2.96
C TYR A 54 -3.01 1.85 3.33
N LYS A 55 -4.27 1.61 3.00
CA LYS A 55 -5.40 2.41 3.47
C LYS A 55 -6.02 1.69 4.67
N VAL A 56 -6.11 2.35 5.82
CA VAL A 56 -6.84 1.80 6.97
C VAL A 56 -8.32 1.97 6.71
N MET A 57 -9.03 0.85 6.71
CA MET A 57 -10.46 0.79 6.42
C MET A 57 -11.28 0.84 7.72
N SER A 58 -10.79 0.19 8.78
CA SER A 58 -11.39 0.20 10.12
C SER A 58 -10.32 0.07 11.21
N GLY A 59 -10.62 0.52 12.42
CA GLY A 59 -9.73 0.41 13.57
C GLY A 59 -8.48 1.29 13.48
N LYS A 60 -7.41 0.84 14.11
CA LYS A 60 -6.13 1.57 14.22
C LYS A 60 -4.94 0.65 13.99
N MET A 61 -4.00 1.12 13.18
CA MET A 61 -2.71 0.47 12.97
C MET A 61 -1.67 1.14 13.87
N LYS A 62 -1.04 0.38 14.77
CA LYS A 62 0.02 0.89 15.65
C LYS A 62 1.32 0.15 15.41
N LYS A 63 2.41 0.78 15.81
CA LYS A 63 3.69 0.08 15.97
C LYS A 63 3.51 -1.15 16.88
N ASP A 64 4.23 -2.21 16.54
CA ASP A 64 4.20 -3.50 17.21
C ASP A 64 2.82 -4.18 17.21
N THR A 65 1.96 -3.92 16.22
CA THR A 65 0.70 -4.66 16.06
C THR A 65 0.96 -6.01 15.36
N ASP A 66 0.44 -7.11 15.90
CA ASP A 66 0.36 -8.40 15.17
C ASP A 66 -0.76 -8.32 14.14
N VAL A 67 -0.41 -8.39 12.87
CA VAL A 67 -1.35 -8.40 11.76
C VAL A 67 -1.41 -9.77 11.10
N TYR A 68 -2.54 -10.03 10.45
CA TYR A 68 -2.87 -11.31 9.84
C TYR A 68 -3.40 -11.10 8.42
N ASN A 69 -2.83 -11.86 7.49
CA ASN A 69 -3.34 -11.98 6.13
C ASN A 69 -4.25 -13.22 6.07
N ALA A 70 -5.56 -13.00 5.91
CA ALA A 70 -6.52 -14.09 5.86
C ALA A 70 -6.44 -14.92 4.56
N ASP A 71 -5.95 -14.34 3.45
CA ASP A 71 -5.79 -15.06 2.19
C ASP A 71 -4.63 -16.07 2.23
N SER A 72 -3.48 -15.66 2.78
CA SER A 72 -2.28 -16.51 2.87
C SER A 72 -2.16 -17.26 4.18
N SER A 73 -3.01 -16.94 5.17
CA SER A 73 -2.94 -17.45 6.54
C SER A 73 -1.62 -17.15 7.27
N GLU A 74 -0.93 -16.08 6.86
CA GLU A 74 0.33 -15.65 7.45
C GLU A 74 0.10 -14.53 8.49
N SER A 75 0.95 -14.50 9.52
CA SER A 75 0.94 -13.44 10.53
C SER A 75 2.28 -12.71 10.53
N GLU A 76 2.26 -11.40 10.73
CA GLU A 76 3.48 -10.59 10.78
C GLU A 76 3.33 -9.47 11.81
N ARG A 77 4.44 -9.04 12.42
CA ARG A 77 4.46 -7.97 13.41
C ARG A 77 4.88 -6.66 12.72
N ILE A 78 4.07 -5.62 12.88
CA ILE A 78 4.34 -4.30 12.31
C ILE A 78 5.48 -3.62 13.07
N GLY A 79 6.64 -3.44 12.43
CA GLY A 79 7.81 -2.85 13.09
C GLY A 79 7.77 -1.32 13.19
N SER A 80 7.23 -0.64 12.18
CA SER A 80 7.14 0.83 12.15
C SER A 80 5.92 1.28 11.36
N VAL A 81 5.38 2.45 11.73
CA VAL A 81 4.24 3.08 11.06
C VAL A 81 4.68 4.47 10.63
N PHE A 82 4.47 4.78 9.35
CA PHE A 82 4.85 6.05 8.76
C PHE A 82 3.67 6.73 8.09
N SER A 83 3.61 8.05 8.18
CA SER A 83 2.86 8.90 7.27
C SER A 83 3.81 9.42 6.19
N LEU A 84 3.42 9.27 4.92
CA LEU A 84 4.23 9.71 3.79
C LEU A 84 3.84 11.13 3.37
N ARG A 85 4.82 12.04 3.34
CA ARG A 85 4.64 13.41 2.83
C ARG A 85 5.67 13.69 1.73
N GLY A 86 5.25 13.48 0.49
CA GLY A 86 6.16 13.55 -0.65
C GLY A 86 7.25 12.47 -0.55
N LYS A 87 8.51 12.88 -0.38
CA LYS A 87 9.64 11.97 -0.18
C LYS A 87 9.96 11.71 1.29
N GLU A 88 9.34 12.45 2.20
CA GLU A 88 9.58 12.33 3.64
C GLU A 88 8.75 11.20 4.23
N GLN A 89 9.41 10.36 5.04
CA GLN A 89 8.78 9.32 5.85
C GLN A 89 8.72 9.83 7.28
N ILE A 90 7.53 10.15 7.77
CA ILE A 90 7.33 10.68 9.12
C ILE A 90 6.87 9.52 9.99
N GLU A 91 7.71 9.06 10.93
CA GLU A 91 7.31 8.02 11.89
C GLU A 91 6.22 8.55 12.81
N VAL A 92 5.14 7.77 12.94
CA VAL A 92 3.98 8.08 13.78
C VAL A 92 3.68 6.89 14.68
N SER A 93 3.06 7.13 15.82
CA SER A 93 2.70 6.07 16.76
C SER A 93 1.54 5.20 16.26
N GLU A 94 0.60 5.82 15.55
CA GLU A 94 -0.57 5.15 14.98
C GLU A 94 -1.13 5.91 13.76
N VAL A 95 -1.89 5.18 12.93
CA VAL A 95 -2.79 5.71 11.90
C VAL A 95 -4.16 5.02 12.05
N GLU A 96 -5.24 5.73 11.76
CA GLU A 96 -6.61 5.26 12.04
C GLU A 96 -7.47 5.15 10.79
N ALA A 97 -8.69 4.62 10.96
CA ALA A 97 -9.64 4.44 9.85
C ALA A 97 -9.79 5.71 9.02
N GLY A 98 -9.57 5.61 7.72
CA GLY A 98 -9.54 6.75 6.81
C GLY A 98 -8.12 7.28 6.51
N ASP A 99 -7.10 6.90 7.26
CA ASP A 99 -5.73 7.30 6.97
C ASP A 99 -5.04 6.39 5.94
N ILE A 100 -4.06 6.97 5.25
CA ILE A 100 -3.09 6.22 4.45
C ILE A 100 -1.79 6.16 5.24
N GLY A 101 -1.38 4.94 5.57
CA GLY A 101 -0.12 4.67 6.26
C GLY A 101 0.86 3.92 5.38
N ALA A 102 2.09 3.86 5.83
CA ALA A 102 3.12 2.99 5.29
C ALA A 102 3.81 2.23 6.40
N THR A 103 4.32 1.04 6.08
CA THR A 103 5.18 0.26 6.96
C THR A 103 6.33 -0.32 6.16
N SER A 104 7.43 -0.63 6.85
CA SER A 104 8.61 -1.23 6.21
C SER A 104 8.71 -2.70 6.53
N LYS A 105 9.35 -3.45 5.63
CA LYS A 105 9.76 -4.85 5.83
C LYS A 105 8.63 -5.86 6.02
N LEU A 106 7.44 -5.61 5.48
CA LEU A 106 6.44 -6.66 5.33
C LEU A 106 6.91 -7.69 4.30
N GLN A 107 7.01 -8.95 4.73
CA GLN A 107 7.44 -10.07 3.90
C GLN A 107 6.27 -10.87 3.36
N HIS A 108 5.21 -11.01 4.16
CA HIS A 108 4.08 -11.90 3.88
C HIS A 108 2.84 -11.19 3.32
N PHE A 109 2.97 -9.89 3.05
CA PHE A 109 1.92 -9.04 2.48
C PHE A 109 2.41 -8.42 1.18
N LYS A 110 1.57 -8.50 0.15
CA LYS A 110 1.82 -7.96 -1.20
C LYS A 110 0.81 -6.88 -1.55
N THR A 111 1.08 -6.18 -2.65
CA THR A 111 0.08 -5.29 -3.28
C THR A 111 -1.18 -6.08 -3.61
N GLY A 112 -2.34 -5.60 -3.15
CA GLY A 112 -3.64 -6.24 -3.27
C GLY A 112 -4.05 -7.09 -2.07
N ASP A 113 -3.18 -7.32 -1.08
CA ASP A 113 -3.52 -8.11 0.10
C ASP A 113 -4.27 -7.29 1.18
N THR A 114 -5.00 -8.01 2.03
CA THR A 114 -5.71 -7.45 3.18
C THR A 114 -4.95 -7.69 4.48
N ILE A 115 -4.81 -6.63 5.27
CA ILE A 115 -4.33 -6.66 6.65
C ILE A 115 -5.56 -6.72 7.56
N SER A 116 -5.59 -7.69 8.47
CA SER A 116 -6.63 -7.82 9.49
C SER A 116 -6.05 -8.30 10.81
N LEU A 117 -6.88 -8.45 11.85
CA LEU A 117 -6.49 -9.15 13.07
C LEU A 117 -6.86 -10.62 12.95
N LYS A 118 -6.05 -11.51 13.52
CA LYS A 118 -6.35 -12.96 13.54
C LYS A 118 -7.68 -13.29 14.23
N SER A 119 -8.09 -12.48 15.21
CA SER A 119 -9.37 -12.61 15.92
C SER A 119 -10.57 -12.12 15.10
N ASN A 120 -10.34 -11.31 14.07
CA ASN A 120 -11.37 -10.77 13.19
C ASN A 120 -10.83 -10.74 11.74
N PRO A 121 -10.71 -11.91 11.08
CA PRO A 121 -10.17 -11.99 9.74
C PRO A 121 -11.09 -11.29 8.75
N VAL A 122 -10.50 -10.45 7.91
CA VAL A 122 -11.20 -9.71 6.84
C VAL A 122 -10.44 -9.98 5.53
N VAL A 123 -11.20 -10.09 4.44
CA VAL A 123 -10.67 -10.21 3.08
C VAL A 123 -11.41 -9.19 2.21
N TYR A 124 -10.67 -8.27 1.60
CA TYR A 124 -11.18 -7.38 0.57
C TYR A 124 -11.03 -8.00 -0.82
N ASP A 125 -11.91 -7.62 -1.73
CA ASP A 125 -11.81 -8.03 -3.12
C ASP A 125 -10.49 -7.53 -3.72
N ARG A 126 -9.80 -8.43 -4.43
CA ARG A 126 -8.57 -8.11 -5.13
C ARG A 126 -8.87 -7.24 -6.35
N ILE A 127 -7.91 -6.40 -6.71
CA ILE A 127 -7.98 -5.64 -7.95
C ILE A 127 -7.84 -6.61 -9.12
N ASP A 128 -8.86 -6.64 -9.99
CA ASP A 128 -8.81 -7.40 -11.24
C ASP A 128 -7.96 -6.64 -12.26
N PHE A 129 -6.78 -7.17 -12.56
CA PHE A 129 -5.86 -6.55 -13.50
C PHE A 129 -6.12 -7.05 -14.92
N PRO A 130 -6.13 -6.16 -15.92
CA PRO A 130 -6.37 -6.54 -17.31
C PRO A 130 -5.27 -7.46 -17.82
N LYS A 131 -5.61 -8.33 -18.78
CA LYS A 131 -4.61 -9.20 -19.42
C LYS A 131 -3.59 -8.39 -20.21
N PRO A 132 -2.29 -8.74 -20.19
CA PRO A 132 -1.27 -8.09 -21.00
C PRO A 132 -1.59 -8.20 -22.50
N CYS A 133 -1.60 -7.06 -23.19
CA CYS A 133 -1.86 -6.98 -24.63
C CYS A 133 -0.61 -6.75 -25.49
N TYR A 134 0.53 -6.41 -24.85
CA TYR A 134 1.80 -6.14 -25.50
C TYR A 134 2.91 -6.98 -24.87
N PHE A 135 3.82 -7.48 -25.69
CA PHE A 135 4.92 -8.33 -25.25
C PHE A 135 6.23 -7.81 -25.81
N MET A 136 7.29 -7.87 -25.00
CA MET A 136 8.64 -7.50 -25.38
C MET A 136 9.61 -8.58 -24.90
N ALA A 137 10.52 -9.00 -25.79
CA ALA A 137 11.61 -9.90 -25.43
C ALA A 137 12.82 -9.11 -24.94
N ILE A 138 13.44 -9.58 -23.86
CA ILE A 138 14.64 -9.00 -23.28
C ILE A 138 15.70 -10.11 -23.18
N THR A 139 16.94 -9.79 -23.50
CA THR A 139 18.07 -10.74 -23.42
C THR A 139 19.28 -10.03 -22.83
N GLY A 140 19.93 -10.63 -21.84
CA GLY A 140 21.16 -10.11 -21.27
C GLY A 140 22.31 -10.20 -22.26
N LYS A 141 23.19 -9.19 -22.24
CA LYS A 141 24.41 -9.21 -23.07
C LYS A 141 25.44 -10.24 -22.58
N THR A 142 25.37 -10.59 -21.30
CA THR A 142 26.27 -11.52 -20.62
C THR A 142 25.46 -12.43 -19.68
N LYS A 143 26.02 -13.57 -19.27
CA LYS A 143 25.38 -14.45 -18.27
C LYS A 143 25.06 -13.72 -16.97
N ASP A 144 25.99 -12.90 -16.48
CA ASP A 144 25.77 -12.07 -15.28
C ASP A 144 24.61 -11.05 -15.46
N SER A 145 24.34 -10.64 -16.71
CA SER A 145 23.22 -9.74 -17.01
C SER A 145 21.89 -10.49 -16.94
N ASP A 146 21.84 -11.77 -17.33
CA ASP A 146 20.61 -12.57 -17.27
C ASP A 146 20.14 -12.78 -15.82
N GLU A 147 21.05 -13.08 -14.90
CA GLU A 147 20.71 -13.20 -13.46
C GLU A 147 20.18 -11.89 -12.88
N LYS A 148 20.77 -10.75 -13.28
CA LYS A 148 20.32 -9.42 -12.85
C LYS A 148 18.95 -9.06 -13.43
N ILE A 149 18.68 -9.44 -14.67
CA ILE A 149 17.36 -9.25 -15.29
C ILE A 149 16.30 -10.03 -14.50
N GLY A 150 16.54 -11.30 -14.18
CA GLY A 150 15.61 -12.11 -13.39
C GLY A 150 15.26 -11.47 -12.04
N THR A 151 16.28 -11.02 -11.31
CA THR A 151 16.09 -10.34 -10.02
C THR A 151 15.34 -9.01 -10.18
N GLY A 152 15.64 -8.25 -11.23
CA GLY A 152 14.96 -6.99 -11.53
C GLY A 152 13.48 -7.19 -11.86
N LEU A 153 13.15 -8.17 -12.70
CA LEU A 153 11.78 -8.52 -13.05
C LEU A 153 10.98 -8.99 -11.84
N GLN A 154 11.60 -9.77 -10.95
CA GLN A 154 10.95 -10.18 -9.70
C GLN A 154 10.56 -8.96 -8.83
N ARG A 155 11.47 -7.99 -8.68
CA ARG A 155 11.19 -6.76 -7.92
C ARG A 155 10.10 -5.92 -8.58
N LEU A 156 10.13 -5.79 -9.91
CA LEU A 156 9.08 -5.09 -10.67
C LEU A 156 7.71 -5.73 -10.44
N ASN A 157 7.62 -7.06 -10.50
CA ASN A 157 6.36 -7.78 -10.26
C ASN A 157 5.86 -7.66 -8.81
N GLU A 158 6.74 -7.42 -7.84
CA GLU A 158 6.33 -7.15 -6.45
C GLU A 158 5.75 -5.74 -6.28
N GLU A 159 6.27 -4.75 -7.01
CA GLU A 159 5.74 -3.38 -7.02
C GLU A 159 4.44 -3.27 -7.82
N ASP A 160 4.41 -3.92 -8.98
CA ASP A 160 3.35 -3.82 -9.98
C ASP A 160 2.95 -5.24 -10.46
N PRO A 161 1.77 -5.73 -10.06
CA PRO A 161 1.27 -7.05 -10.45
C PRO A 161 0.61 -7.11 -11.85
N THR A 162 0.68 -6.04 -12.66
CA THR A 162 0.05 -5.96 -14.00
C THR A 162 0.86 -6.56 -15.15
#